data_AF-A0A5H2XL00-F1
#
_entry.id   AF-A0A5H2XL00-F1
#
_cell.length_a   1.000
_cell.length_b   1.000
_cell.length_c   1.000
_cell.angle_alpha   90.00
_cell.angle_beta   90.00
_cell.angle_gamma   90.00
#
_symmetry.space_group_name_H-M   'P 1'
#
loop_
_entity.id
_entity.type
_entity.pdbx_description
1 polymer ?
#
loop_
_entity_poly.entity_id
_entity_poly.type
_entity_poly.pdbx_seq_one_letter_code
_entity_poly.pdbx_strand_id
1 'polypeptide(L)'
;MKFIAPKFLCLHSNVSFKNIKGTCTDPVAVKLACCPGLPCENVELSDIDLKYTGDKGPITSACSNVKPTITRVAQPLACATSAAAPAPA
;
A
#
# COMPACT_ATOMS: atom_id res chain seq x y z
N MET A 1 -13.14 -28.44 -18.28
CA MET A 1 -13.93 -27.26 -17.88
C MET A 1 -12.97 -26.09 -17.74
N LYS A 2 -12.92 -25.22 -18.76
CA LYS A 2 -12.01 -24.06 -18.78
C LYS A 2 -12.62 -23.03 -17.84
N PHE A 3 -11.98 -22.75 -16.70
CA PHE A 3 -12.32 -21.58 -15.90
C PHE A 3 -11.95 -20.35 -16.73
N ILE A 4 -12.91 -19.86 -17.52
CA ILE A 4 -12.91 -18.49 -18.01
C ILE A 4 -13.14 -17.67 -16.74
N ALA A 5 -12.06 -17.32 -16.05
CA ALA A 5 -12.13 -16.33 -14.99
C ALA A 5 -12.76 -15.10 -15.64
N PRO A 6 -13.97 -14.67 -15.22
CA PRO A 6 -14.51 -13.43 -15.74
C PRO A 6 -13.45 -12.40 -15.42
N LYS A 7 -13.02 -11.69 -16.45
CA LYS A 7 -12.10 -10.57 -16.38
C LYS A 7 -12.76 -9.58 -15.43
N PHE A 8 -12.54 -9.73 -14.12
CA PHE A 8 -12.88 -8.75 -13.10
C PHE A 8 -12.12 -7.54 -13.56
N LEU A 9 -12.86 -6.65 -14.18
CA LEU A 9 -12.35 -5.52 -14.91
C LEU A 9 -11.79 -4.56 -13.87
N CYS A 10 -10.52 -4.77 -13.47
CA CYS A 10 -9.74 -3.83 -12.68
C CYS A 10 -9.54 -2.59 -13.56
N LEU A 11 -10.49 -1.67 -13.50
CA LEU A 11 -10.57 -0.47 -14.34
C LEU A 11 -10.14 0.79 -13.58
N HIS A 12 -9.38 0.64 -12.49
CA HIS A 12 -9.04 1.75 -11.61
C HIS A 12 -7.55 2.10 -11.73
N SER A 13 -7.27 3.17 -12.46
CA SER A 13 -5.96 3.82 -12.56
C SER A 13 -6.17 5.27 -12.14
N ASN A 14 -5.20 5.86 -11.44
CA ASN A 14 -5.26 7.19 -10.80
C ASN A 14 -5.89 7.21 -9.39
N VAL A 15 -5.10 6.80 -8.38
CA VAL A 15 -5.46 6.90 -6.96
C VAL A 15 -4.54 7.90 -6.29
N SER A 16 -5.05 8.87 -5.54
CA SER A 16 -4.20 9.81 -4.81
C SER A 16 -4.66 9.91 -3.36
N PHE A 17 -3.79 9.53 -2.42
CA PHE A 17 -3.99 9.73 -1.00
C PHE A 17 -3.08 10.87 -0.54
N LYS A 18 -3.70 11.95 -0.07
CA LYS A 18 -2.99 13.15 0.38
C LYS A 18 -3.44 13.52 1.78
N ASN A 19 -2.51 13.96 2.64
CA ASN A 19 -2.81 14.49 3.97
C ASN A 19 -3.52 13.49 4.91
N ILE A 20 -3.11 12.23 4.88
CA ILE A 20 -3.68 11.19 5.75
C ILE A 20 -2.91 11.21 7.07
N LYS A 21 -3.58 11.51 8.18
CA LYS A 21 -2.96 11.55 9.51
C LYS A 21 -3.83 10.85 10.53
N GLY A 22 -3.23 10.06 11.42
CA GLY A 22 -3.99 9.39 12.46
C GLY A 22 -3.28 8.20 13.07
N THR A 23 -4.06 7.37 13.74
CA THR A 23 -3.57 6.14 14.39
C THR A 23 -4.30 4.92 13.86
N CYS A 24 -3.57 3.82 13.71
CA CYS A 24 -4.10 2.53 13.30
C CYS A 24 -4.04 1.55 14.48
N THR A 25 -5.07 0.71 14.60
CA THR A 25 -5.15 -0.38 15.58
C THR A 25 -4.59 -1.71 15.03
N ASP A 26 -4.23 -1.72 13.75
CA ASP A 26 -3.61 -2.84 13.05
C ASP A 26 -2.17 -2.51 12.65
N PRO A 27 -1.26 -3.51 12.68
CA PRO A 27 0.15 -3.31 12.31
C PRO A 27 0.32 -2.98 10.82
N VAL A 28 -0.67 -3.31 9.98
CA VAL A 28 -0.66 -2.96 8.56
C VAL A 28 -1.55 -1.76 8.32
N ALA A 29 -0.94 -0.59 8.20
CA ALA A 29 -1.65 0.68 8.07
C ALA A 29 -2.08 1.01 6.63
N VAL A 30 -1.33 0.53 5.64
CA VAL A 30 -1.63 0.77 4.22
C VAL A 30 -1.65 -0.57 3.50
N LYS A 31 -2.75 -0.87 2.81
CA LYS A 31 -2.89 -2.06 1.96
C LYS A 31 -3.29 -1.64 0.55
N LEU A 32 -2.40 -1.84 -0.41
CA LEU A 32 -2.61 -1.52 -1.82
C LEU A 32 -2.43 -2.79 -2.65
N ALA A 33 -3.52 -3.40 -3.08
CA ALA A 33 -3.49 -4.61 -3.91
C ALA A 33 -4.15 -4.35 -5.26
N CYS A 34 -3.38 -4.54 -6.32
CA CYS A 34 -3.83 -4.41 -7.70
C CYS A 34 -3.92 -5.78 -8.36
N CYS A 35 -4.68 -5.86 -9.45
CA CYS A 35 -4.94 -7.12 -10.11
C CYS A 35 -3.65 -7.80 -10.65
N PRO A 36 -3.59 -9.15 -10.66
CA PRO A 36 -2.41 -9.92 -11.08
C PRO A 36 -2.01 -9.78 -12.57
N GLY A 37 -2.76 -9.01 -13.36
CA GLY A 37 -2.45 -8.75 -14.78
C GLY A 37 -2.54 -7.28 -15.21
N LEU A 38 -2.88 -6.37 -14.30
CA LEU A 38 -2.96 -4.93 -14.55
C LEU A 38 -2.36 -4.21 -13.34
N PRO A 39 -1.09 -3.77 -13.42
CA PRO A 39 -0.52 -2.99 -12.33
C PRO A 39 -1.24 -1.65 -12.20
N CYS A 40 -1.46 -1.17 -10.98
CA CYS A 40 -2.03 0.16 -10.81
C CYS A 40 -0.98 1.22 -11.20
N GLU A 41 -1.34 2.06 -12.15
CA GLU A 41 -0.57 3.23 -12.57
C GLU A 41 -1.17 4.49 -11.95
N ASN A 42 -0.31 5.50 -11.73
CA ASN A 42 -0.68 6.78 -11.11
C ASN A 42 -1.26 6.64 -9.70
N VAL A 43 -0.63 5.83 -8.85
CA VAL A 43 -0.93 5.87 -7.41
C VAL A 43 -0.03 6.93 -6.78
N GLU A 44 -0.57 7.87 -6.01
CA GLU A 44 0.21 8.90 -5.32
C GLU A 44 -0.10 8.87 -3.82
N LEU A 45 0.95 8.85 -3.01
CA LEU A 45 0.90 8.88 -1.55
C LEU A 45 1.68 10.11 -1.10
N SER A 46 0.98 11.13 -0.61
CA SER A 46 1.59 12.41 -0.22
C SER A 46 1.18 12.83 1.20
N ASP A 47 2.15 13.21 2.04
CA ASP A 47 1.91 13.63 3.43
C ASP A 47 1.05 12.62 4.22
N ILE A 48 1.53 11.36 4.30
CA ILE A 48 0.89 10.28 5.06
C ILE A 48 1.67 10.03 6.36
N ASP A 49 1.00 10.31 7.48
CA ASP A 49 1.53 10.14 8.84
C ASP A 49 0.56 9.29 9.67
N LEU A 50 0.71 7.97 9.56
CA LEU A 50 -0.05 7.03 10.38
C LEU A 50 0.86 6.45 11.45
N LYS A 51 0.35 6.35 12.67
CA LYS A 51 1.03 5.74 13.80
C LYS A 51 0.30 4.51 14.27
N TYR A 52 1.02 3.42 14.45
CA TYR A 52 0.50 2.23 15.11
C TYR A 52 0.75 2.35 16.61
N THR A 53 -0.31 2.23 17.42
CA THR A 53 -0.23 2.33 18.89
C THR A 53 -0.52 1.01 19.60
N GLY A 54 -0.51 -0.11 18.87
CA GLY A 54 -0.69 -1.43 19.46
C GLY A 54 0.61 -2.16 19.71
N ASP A 55 0.50 -3.29 20.40
CA ASP A 55 1.66 -4.09 20.83
C ASP A 55 2.14 -5.11 19.78
N LYS A 56 1.53 -5.13 18.58
CA LYS A 56 1.83 -6.13 17.54
C LYS A 56 3.07 -5.82 16.68
N GLY A 57 3.95 -4.92 17.15
CA GLY A 57 5.21 -4.58 16.46
C GLY A 57 5.15 -3.30 15.62
N PRO A 58 6.10 -3.10 14.69
CA PRO A 58 6.17 -1.86 13.90
C PRO A 58 5.01 -1.73 12.92
N ILE A 59 4.67 -0.49 12.58
CA ILE A 59 3.76 -0.19 11.48
C ILE A 59 4.37 -0.64 10.14
N THR A 60 3.55 -1.18 9.26
CA THR A 60 3.95 -1.72 7.95
C THR A 60 2.93 -1.38 6.87
N SER A 61 3.32 -1.51 5.61
CA SER A 61 2.44 -1.49 4.45
C SER A 61 2.50 -2.80 3.66
N ALA A 62 1.37 -3.18 3.05
CA ALA A 62 1.27 -4.33 2.17
C ALA A 62 0.91 -3.86 0.77
N CYS A 63 1.75 -4.21 -0.20
CA CYS A 63 1.61 -3.77 -1.57
C CYS A 63 1.71 -4.93 -2.56
N SER A 64 0.87 -4.92 -3.59
CA SER A 64 0.90 -5.92 -4.66
C SER A 64 0.54 -5.28 -6.00
N ASN A 65 1.42 -5.44 -6.99
CA ASN A 65 1.25 -4.91 -8.35
C ASN A 65 0.92 -3.41 -8.41
N VAL A 66 1.47 -2.62 -7.50
CA VAL A 66 1.29 -1.17 -7.44
C VAL A 66 2.64 -0.48 -7.44
N LYS A 67 2.73 0.65 -8.13
CA LYS A 67 3.91 1.53 -8.10
C LYS A 67 3.45 2.92 -7.71
N PRO A 68 3.38 3.24 -6.41
CA PRO A 68 2.99 4.55 -5.98
C PRO A 68 4.16 5.54 -6.01
N THR A 69 3.86 6.78 -6.33
CA THR A 69 4.74 7.92 -6.09
C THR A 69 4.59 8.35 -4.64
N ILE A 70 5.71 8.50 -3.93
CA ILE A 70 5.72 8.69 -2.49
C ILE A 70 6.36 10.05 -2.17
N THR A 71 5.61 10.91 -1.50
CA THR A 71 6.05 12.26 -1.11
C THR A 71 5.79 12.46 0.38
N ARG A 72 6.84 12.64 1.20
CA ARG A 72 6.69 12.84 2.66
C ARG A 72 5.81 11.79 3.35
N VAL A 73 6.09 10.52 3.09
CA VAL A 73 5.48 9.37 3.78
C VAL A 73 6.56 8.62 4.54
N ALA A 74 6.23 8.09 5.71
CA ALA A 74 7.18 7.29 6.48
C ALA A 74 7.63 6.06 5.69
N GLN A 75 8.93 5.75 5.71
CA GLN A 75 9.52 4.55 5.06
C GLN A 75 8.76 3.23 5.28
N PRO A 76 8.30 2.88 6.51
CA PRO A 76 7.56 1.64 6.71
C PRO A 76 6.17 1.60 6.02
N LEU A 77 5.60 2.77 5.71
CA LEU A 77 4.37 2.91 4.96
C LEU A 77 4.61 3.14 3.48
N ALA A 78 5.81 3.61 3.14
CA ALA A 78 6.24 3.80 1.79
C ALA A 78 6.26 2.44 1.12
N CYS A 79 5.30 2.25 0.23
CA CYS A 79 5.15 1.10 -0.64
C CYS A 79 6.31 1.07 -1.66
N ALA A 80 7.53 0.94 -1.16
CA ALA A 80 8.75 0.97 -1.93
C ALA A 80 8.85 -0.36 -2.66
N THR A 81 8.73 -0.33 -3.98
CA THR A 81 9.01 -1.48 -4.85
C THR A 81 10.51 -1.81 -4.90
N SER A 82 11.14 -2.01 -3.75
CA SER A 82 12.33 -2.83 -3.54
C SER A 82 12.61 -2.87 -2.04
N ALA A 83 12.36 -4.04 -1.46
CA ALA A 83 13.11 -4.60 -0.34
C ALA A 83 13.78 -3.60 0.62
N ALA A 84 13.03 -2.95 1.52
CA ALA A 84 13.62 -2.32 2.70
C ALA A 84 12.56 -2.02 3.78
N ALA A 85 12.08 -3.07 4.43
CA ALA A 85 11.69 -2.96 5.83
C ALA A 85 12.42 -4.08 6.59
N PRO A 86 13.60 -3.82 7.19
CA PRO A 86 14.13 -4.75 8.18
C PRO A 86 13.14 -4.81 9.34
N ALA A 87 12.68 -6.03 9.62
CA ALA A 87 11.94 -6.33 10.85
C ALA A 87 12.81 -5.92 12.06
N PRO A 88 12.31 -5.15 13.03
CA PRO A 88 12.96 -5.06 14.33
C PRO A 88 12.85 -6.43 15.02
N ALA A 89 13.99 -6.85 15.57
CA ALA A 89 14.27 -8.13 16.22
C ALA A 89 13.38 -8.42 17.44
#